data_AF-A0A1M5F2Z3-F1
#
_entry.id   AF-A0A1M5F2Z3-F1
#
_cell.length_a   1.000
_cell.length_b   1.000
_cell.length_c   1.000
_cell.angle_alpha   90.00
_cell.angle_beta   90.00
_cell.angle_gamma   90.00
#
_symmetry.space_group_name_H-M   'P 1'
#
loop_
_entity.id
_entity.type
_entity.pdbx_description
1 polymer ?
#
loop_
_entity_poly.entity_id
_entity_poly.type
_entity_poly.pdbx_seq_one_letter_code
_entity_poly.pdbx_strand_id
1 'polypeptide(L)' 'MNKDYKYEIIIFWSEEDEAYIAEVPELAGCFADGETYQKALSNVEIIIAE' A
#
# COMPACT_ATOMS: atom_id res chain seq x y z
N MET A 1 10.43 16.41 1.60
CA MET A 1 11.27 15.45 0.87
C MET A 1 10.39 14.80 -0.16
N ASN A 2 10.32 15.33 -1.38
CA ASN A 2 9.72 14.60 -2.49
C ASN A 2 10.78 13.62 -3.00
N LYS A 3 10.88 12.46 -2.36
CA LYS A 3 11.42 11.31 -3.06
C LYS A 3 10.22 10.71 -3.79
N ASP A 4 10.10 11.07 -5.07
CA ASP A 4 9.12 10.45 -5.96
C ASP A 4 9.57 9.00 -6.19
N TYR A 5 9.25 8.14 -5.23
CA TYR A 5 9.40 6.70 -5.37
C TYR A 5 8.40 6.24 -6.43
N LYS A 6 8.90 5.56 -7.44
CA LYS A 6 8.09 5.05 -8.56
C LYS A 6 8.04 3.54 -8.44
N TYR A 7 7.09 3.07 -7.65
CA TYR A 7 6.80 1.65 -7.49
C TYR A 7 5.43 1.32 -8.07
N GLU A 8 5.28 0.07 -8.52
CA GLU A 8 3.95 -0.48 -8.77
C GLU A 8 3.24 -0.68 -7.42
N ILE A 9 1.97 -0.29 -7.35
CA ILE A 9 1.12 -0.50 -6.18
C ILE A 9 -0.08 -1.32 -6.63
N ILE A 10 -0.18 -2.54 -6.12
CA ILE A 10 -1.31 -3.43 -6.39
C ILE A 10 -2.29 -3.27 -5.25
N ILE A 11 -3.52 -2.84 -5.55
CA ILE A 11 -4.59 -2.73 -4.56
C ILE A 11 -5.68 -3.76 -4.84
N PHE A 12 -5.98 -4.60 -3.86
CA PHE A 12 -7.02 -5.63 -3.96
C PHE A 12 -7.79 -5.75 -2.65
N TRP A 13 -8.98 -6.34 -2.70
CA TRP A 13 -9.79 -6.65 -1.51
C TRP A 13 -9.33 -7.98 -0.90
N SER A 14 -9.03 -7.98 0.40
CA SER A 14 -8.79 -9.20 1.19
C SER A 14 -10.06 -9.56 1.94
N GLU A 15 -10.57 -10.76 1.68
CA GLU A 15 -11.67 -11.34 2.46
C GLU A 15 -11.22 -11.75 3.87
N GLU A 16 -9.93 -12.02 4.08
CA GLU A 16 -9.39 -12.40 5.40
C GLU A 16 -9.30 -11.20 6.33
N ASP A 17 -8.88 -10.05 5.80
CA ASP A 17 -8.70 -8.81 6.57
C ASP A 17 -9.92 -7.88 6.51
N GLU A 18 -10.93 -8.22 5.71
CA GLU A 18 -12.08 -7.37 5.38
C GLU A 18 -11.66 -5.94 5.00
N ALA A 19 -10.59 -5.81 4.23
CA ALA A 19 -9.95 -4.54 3.90
C ALA A 19 -9.33 -4.55 2.50
N TYR A 20 -9.08 -3.35 1.96
CA TYR A 20 -8.21 -3.20 0.80
C TYR A 20 -6.75 -3.29 1.23
N ILE A 21 -5.99 -4.16 0.58
CA ILE A 21 -4.55 -4.30 0.77
C ILE A 21 -3.84 -3.63 -0.41
N ALA A 22 -2.93 -2.72 -0.11
CA ALA A 22 -2.00 -2.12 -1.05
C ALA A 22 -0.63 -2.77 -0.86
N GLU A 23 -0.15 -3.52 -1.85
CA GLU A 23 1.15 -4.19 -1.86
C GLU A 23 2.12 -3.51 -2.84
N VAL A 24 3.40 -3.46 -2.49
CA VAL A 24 4.49 -2.99 -3.33
C VAL A 24 5.42 -4.17 -3.68
N PRO A 25 5.22 -4.85 -4.82
CA PRO A 25 5.94 -6.10 -5.13
C PRO A 25 7.47 -5.97 -5.15
N GLU A 26 7.98 -4.78 -5.50
CA GLU A 26 9.41 -4.48 -5.54
C GLU A 26 10.05 -4.35 -4.16
N LEU A 27 9.24 -4.17 -3.11
CA LEU A 27 9.67 -4.04 -1.73
C LEU A 27 9.11 -5.20 -0.91
N ALA A 28 9.88 -6.28 -0.77
CA ALA A 28 9.44 -7.49 -0.10
C ALA A 28 8.86 -7.22 1.31
N GLY A 29 7.59 -7.58 1.50
CA GLY A 29 6.87 -7.37 2.77
C GLY A 29 6.34 -5.95 2.98
N CYS A 30 6.40 -5.08 1.97
CA CYS A 30 5.80 -3.76 2.01
C CYS A 30 4.34 -3.83 1.54
N PHE A 31 3.44 -3.73 2.51
CA PHE A 31 2.01 -3.63 2.26
C PHE A 31 1.33 -2.81 3.34
N ALA A 32 0.15 -2.29 3.05
CA ALA A 32 -0.72 -1.64 4.02
C ALA A 32 -2.19 -1.93 3.74
N ASP A 33 -3.00 -1.99 4.79
CA ASP A 33 -4.45 -2.15 4.70
C ASP A 33 -5.20 -0.80 4.73
N GLY A 34 -6.47 -0.82 4.35
CA GLY A 34 -7.38 0.29 4.55
C GLY A 34 -8.82 -0.02 4.14
N GLU A 35 -9.79 0.65 4.74
CA GLU A 35 -11.23 0.48 4.45
C GLU A 35 -11.62 0.96 3.04
N THR A 36 -10.74 1.70 2.36
CA THR A 36 -10.93 2.20 1.00
C THR A 36 -9.63 2.13 0.21
N TYR A 37 -9.70 2.10 -1.12
CA TYR A 37 -8.53 2.19 -2.00
C TYR A 37 -7.59 3.35 -1.63
N GLN A 38 -8.16 4.54 -1.36
CA GLN A 38 -7.40 5.73 -1.00
C GLN A 38 -6.70 5.60 0.35
N LYS A 39 -7.35 4.94 1.31
CA LYS A 39 -6.78 4.72 2.65
C LYS A 39 -5.62 3.74 2.60
N ALA A 40 -5.77 2.62 1.88
CA ALA A 40 -4.71 1.64 1.68
C ALA A 40 -3.50 2.28 0.96
N LEU A 41 -3.75 3.06 -0.10
CA LEU A 41 -2.72 3.82 -0.81
C LEU A 41 -1.99 4.81 0.11
N SER A 42 -2.73 5.63 0.86
CA SER A 42 -2.12 6.62 1.76
C SER A 42 -1.27 5.95 2.85
N ASN A 43 -1.70 4.79 3.35
CA ASN A 43 -0.96 4.06 4.37
C ASN A 43 0.33 3.46 3.79
N VAL A 44 0.30 2.87 2.59
CA VAL A 44 1.52 2.30 1.98
C VAL A 44 2.52 3.40 1.59
N GLU A 45 2.06 4.58 1.16
CA GLU A 45 2.93 5.73 0.89
C GLU A 45 3.70 6.20 2.14
N ILE A 46 3.10 6.08 3.33
CA ILE A 46 3.79 6.38 4.60
C ILE A 46 4.90 5.36 4.84
N ILE A 47 4.62 4.06 4.66
CA ILE A 47 5.59 2.97 4.85
C ILE A 47 6.77 3.09 3.86
N ILE A 48 6.50 3.44 2.60
CA ILE A 48 7.54 3.68 1.58
C ILE A 48 8.47 4.84 1.98
N ALA A 49 7.96 5.83 2.73
CA ALA A 49 8.70 7.02 3.07
C ALA A 49 9.58 6.89 4.34
N GLU A 50 9.40 5.85 5.15
CA GLU A 50 10.23 5.51 6.32
C GLU A 50 11.62 4.98 5.91
#